data_AF-A0A1Q5TZ11-F1
#
_entry.id   AF-A0A1Q5TZ11-F1
#
_cell.length_a   1.000
_cell.length_b   1.000
_cell.length_c   1.000
_cell.angle_alpha   90.00
_cell.angle_beta   90.00
_cell.angle_gamma   90.00
#
_symmetry.space_group_name_H-M   'P 1'
#
loop_
_entity.id
_entity.type
_entity.pdbx_description
1 polymer ?
#
loop_
_entity_poly.entity_id
_entity_poly.type
_entity_poly.pdbx_seq_one_letter_code
_entity_poly.pdbx_strand_id
1 'polypeptide(L)'
;MKQAKTAKVAIELLMYDSAKRLAQPDKPSGCMLITATMNGSKQIEEVYHNVQEKRQNYQAILLKRMQQGIDDGDIAPDAPIHAMVDFYITVINGLTIQACDGANLDRLNQVIFNAIQAWPIFNGSIAH
;
A
#
# COMPACT_ATOMS: atom_id res chain seq x y z
N MET A 1 -8.45 8.22 4.03
CA MET A 1 -7.66 9.12 3.14
C MET A 1 -8.16 10.57 3.16
N LYS A 2 -9.35 10.91 2.64
CA LYS A 2 -9.82 12.32 2.52
C LYS A 2 -10.05 13.09 3.84
N GLN A 3 -10.14 12.42 4.99
CA GLN A 3 -10.37 13.02 6.31
C GLN A 3 -9.17 12.89 7.26
N ALA A 4 -8.04 12.35 6.79
CA ALA A 4 -6.88 12.11 7.63
C ALA A 4 -6.13 13.42 7.91
N LYS A 5 -5.94 13.74 9.20
CA LYS A 5 -5.25 14.95 9.66
C LYS A 5 -3.79 15.02 9.22
N THR A 6 -3.11 13.88 9.10
CA THR A 6 -1.70 13.83 8.66
C THR A 6 -1.47 12.79 7.57
N ALA A 7 -0.37 12.92 6.82
CA ALA A 7 0.02 11.94 5.81
C ALA A 7 0.21 10.54 6.41
N LYS A 8 0.79 10.46 7.61
CA LYS A 8 0.93 9.20 8.37
C LYS A 8 -0.42 8.54 8.63
N VAL A 9 -1.38 9.29 9.16
CA VAL A 9 -2.74 8.79 9.43
C VAL A 9 -3.44 8.37 8.13
N ALA A 10 -3.19 9.07 7.03
CA ALA A 10 -3.75 8.70 5.74
C ALA A 10 -3.29 7.32 5.27
N ILE A 11 -2.00 7.02 5.41
CA ILE A 11 -1.40 5.71 5.12
C ILE A 11 -1.91 4.64 6.08
N GLU A 12 -1.95 4.94 7.38
CA GLU A 12 -2.44 4.00 8.39
C GLU A 12 -3.87 3.54 8.09
N LEU A 13 -4.79 4.49 7.87
CA LEU A 13 -6.17 4.18 7.49
C LEU A 13 -6.24 3.37 6.19
N LEU A 14 -5.43 3.73 5.21
CA LEU A 14 -5.39 3.03 3.92
C LEU A 14 -4.98 1.56 4.08
N MET A 15 -3.99 1.28 4.90
CA MET A 15 -3.48 -0.06 5.15
C MET A 15 -4.49 -0.92 5.91
N TYR A 16 -5.05 -0.40 7.01
CA TYR A 16 -6.06 -1.13 7.78
C TYR A 16 -7.35 -1.36 6.98
N ASP A 17 -7.79 -0.39 6.19
CA ASP A 17 -8.95 -0.58 5.30
C ASP A 17 -8.66 -1.65 4.23
N SER A 18 -7.40 -1.74 3.77
CA SER A 18 -6.99 -2.78 2.82
C SER A 18 -7.01 -4.16 3.46
N ALA A 19 -6.46 -4.34 4.66
CA ALA A 19 -6.52 -5.62 5.38
C ALA A 19 -7.96 -6.06 5.67
N LYS A 20 -8.84 -5.15 6.10
CA LYS A 20 -10.27 -5.44 6.29
C LYS A 20 -10.93 -5.93 5.01
N ARG A 21 -10.65 -5.30 3.86
CA ARG A 21 -11.22 -5.71 2.56
C ARG A 21 -10.67 -7.04 2.05
N LEU A 22 -9.44 -7.39 2.43
CA LEU A 22 -8.76 -8.62 2.03
C LEU A 22 -9.16 -9.82 2.89
N ALA A 23 -9.42 -9.61 4.19
CA ALA A 23 -9.80 -10.66 5.14
C ALA A 23 -11.30 -11.03 5.12
N GLN A 24 -12.10 -10.51 4.17
CA GLN A 24 -13.53 -10.85 4.07
C GLN A 24 -13.73 -12.29 3.57
N PRO A 25 -14.45 -13.16 4.32
CA PRO A 25 -14.64 -14.57 3.97
C PRO A 25 -15.35 -14.81 2.63
N ASP A 26 -16.20 -13.87 2.22
CA ASP A 26 -17.15 -14.05 1.10
C ASP A 26 -16.59 -13.61 -0.26
N LYS A 27 -15.30 -13.29 -0.34
CA LYS A 27 -14.65 -13.07 -1.64
C LYS A 27 -14.07 -14.38 -2.15
N PRO A 28 -14.16 -14.66 -3.47
CA PRO A 28 -13.22 -15.58 -4.06
C PRO A 28 -11.84 -15.06 -3.67
N SER A 29 -11.09 -15.85 -2.90
CA SER A 29 -9.65 -15.64 -2.64
C SER A 29 -9.05 -15.10 -3.92
N GLY A 30 -8.31 -13.98 -3.87
CA GLY A 30 -7.98 -13.07 -5.00
C GLY A 30 -7.24 -13.68 -6.20
N CYS A 31 -7.78 -14.75 -6.77
CA CYS A 31 -7.18 -15.77 -7.62
C CYS A 31 -7.26 -15.41 -9.10
N MET A 32 -7.79 -14.24 -9.48
CA MET A 32 -7.83 -13.87 -10.90
C MET A 32 -6.70 -12.92 -11.30
N LEU A 33 -6.09 -12.18 -10.36
CA LEU A 33 -4.99 -11.26 -10.67
C LEU A 33 -3.59 -11.86 -10.43
N ILE A 34 -3.45 -12.75 -9.43
CA ILE A 34 -2.16 -13.36 -9.05
C ILE A 34 -1.97 -14.75 -9.67
N THR A 35 -3.05 -15.51 -9.90
CA THR A 35 -2.93 -16.81 -10.58
C THR A 35 -2.73 -16.64 -12.09
N ALA A 36 -3.18 -15.53 -12.67
CA ALA A 36 -2.97 -15.20 -14.08
C ALA A 36 -1.48 -14.95 -14.41
N THR A 37 -0.69 -14.44 -13.45
CA THR A 37 0.76 -14.27 -13.62
C THR A 37 1.53 -15.60 -13.69
N MET A 38 0.93 -16.72 -13.27
CA MET A 38 1.61 -18.03 -13.24
C MET A 38 1.33 -18.90 -14.48
N ASN A 39 0.22 -18.67 -15.19
CA ASN A 39 -0.27 -19.59 -16.23
C ASN A 39 -0.20 -19.06 -17.68
N GLY A 40 0.46 -17.93 -17.95
CA GLY A 40 0.92 -17.57 -19.29
C GLY A 40 -0.10 -17.70 -20.43
N SER A 41 -1.29 -17.11 -20.30
CA SER A 41 -2.31 -17.10 -21.36
C SER A 41 -2.58 -15.67 -21.87
N LYS A 42 -2.63 -15.49 -23.20
CA LYS A 42 -2.77 -14.22 -23.97
C LYS A 42 -3.91 -13.24 -23.57
N GLN A 43 -4.76 -13.58 -22.60
CA GLN A 43 -5.75 -12.69 -21.98
C GLN A 43 -5.14 -11.73 -20.92
N ILE A 44 -3.82 -11.82 -20.74
CA ILE A 44 -3.00 -11.06 -19.79
C ILE A 44 -2.88 -9.58 -20.19
N GLU A 45 -2.82 -9.22 -21.47
CA GLU A 45 -2.33 -7.89 -21.87
C GLU A 45 -3.30 -6.73 -21.53
N GLU A 46 -4.61 -6.89 -21.77
CA GLU A 46 -5.61 -5.87 -21.44
C GLU A 46 -5.86 -5.74 -19.93
N VAL A 47 -5.82 -6.85 -19.19
CA VAL A 47 -5.92 -6.84 -17.72
C VAL A 47 -4.65 -6.21 -17.13
N TYR A 48 -3.47 -6.49 -17.67
CA TYR A 48 -2.21 -5.92 -17.21
C TYR A 48 -2.11 -4.42 -17.49
N HIS A 49 -2.56 -3.93 -18.65
CA HIS A 49 -2.63 -2.50 -18.91
C HIS A 49 -3.57 -1.79 -17.94
N ASN A 50 -4.76 -2.35 -17.69
CA ASN A 50 -5.72 -1.80 -16.72
C ASN A 50 -5.18 -1.83 -15.28
N VAL A 51 -4.43 -2.87 -14.92
CA VAL A 51 -3.81 -3.02 -13.59
C VAL A 51 -2.58 -2.13 -13.44
N GLN A 52 -1.76 -1.96 -14.48
CA GLN A 52 -0.63 -1.02 -14.50
C GLN A 52 -1.13 0.43 -14.40
N GLU A 53 -2.16 0.80 -15.16
CA GLU A 53 -2.77 2.13 -15.09
C GLU A 53 -3.38 2.38 -13.70
N LYS A 54 -4.07 1.39 -13.12
CA LYS A 54 -4.57 1.47 -11.74
C LYS A 54 -3.45 1.58 -10.71
N ARG A 55 -2.32 0.88 -10.89
CA ARG A 55 -1.14 0.97 -10.01
C ARG A 55 -0.47 2.33 -10.12
N GLN A 56 -0.27 2.85 -11.32
CA GLN A 56 0.27 4.20 -11.57
C GLN A 56 -0.64 5.28 -10.97
N ASN A 57 -1.95 5.15 -11.14
CA ASN A 57 -2.92 6.05 -10.53
C ASN A 57 -2.87 6.01 -9.00
N TYR A 58 -2.70 4.83 -8.41
CA TYR A 58 -2.58 4.67 -6.96
C TYR A 58 -1.29 5.26 -6.40
N GLN A 59 -0.16 5.04 -7.08
CA GLN A 59 1.13 5.63 -6.73
C GLN A 59 1.08 7.15 -6.81
N ALA A 60 0.49 7.72 -7.87
CA ALA A 60 0.32 9.16 -8.02
C ALA A 60 -0.56 9.77 -6.91
N ILE A 61 -1.64 9.10 -6.51
CA ILE A 61 -2.49 9.54 -5.39
C ILE A 61 -1.69 9.56 -4.08
N LEU A 62 -0.90 8.51 -3.82
CA LEU A 62 -0.08 8.43 -2.61
C LEU A 62 1.02 9.49 -2.59
N LEU A 63 1.75 9.65 -3.69
CA LEU A 63 2.77 10.69 -3.83
C LEU A 63 2.18 12.07 -3.61
N LYS A 64 1.01 12.36 -4.19
CA LYS A 64 0.32 13.64 -3.97
C LYS A 64 -0.03 13.85 -2.48
N ARG A 65 -0.46 12.80 -1.77
CA ARG A 65 -0.76 12.91 -0.34
C ARG A 65 0.50 13.12 0.51
N MET A 66 1.64 12.53 0.13
CA MET A 66 2.93 12.74 0.78
C MET A 66 3.45 14.16 0.52
N GLN A 67 3.36 14.65 -0.71
CA GLN A 67 3.72 16.03 -1.03
C GLN A 67 2.90 17.03 -0.22
N GLN A 68 1.59 16.83 -0.14
CA GLN A 68 0.75 17.63 0.73
C GLN A 68 1.19 17.55 2.21
N GLY A 69 1.69 16.39 2.66
CA GLY A 69 2.27 16.25 4.00
C GLY A 69 3.53 17.08 4.22
N ILE A 70 4.35 17.28 3.18
CA ILE A 70 5.49 18.23 3.25
C ILE A 70 4.95 19.66 3.35
N ASP A 71 4.00 20.01 2.48
CA ASP A 71 3.44 21.36 2.41
C ASP A 71 2.73 21.75 3.73
N ASP A 72 2.05 20.78 4.36
CA ASP A 72 1.35 20.93 5.65
C ASP A 72 2.31 20.87 6.87
N GLY A 73 3.59 20.51 6.67
CA GLY A 73 4.60 20.38 7.73
C GLY A 73 4.55 19.07 8.54
N ASP A 74 3.76 18.08 8.10
CA ASP A 74 3.67 16.75 8.69
C ASP A 74 4.85 15.84 8.33
N ILE A 75 5.48 16.11 7.19
CA ILE A 75 6.62 15.40 6.64
C ILE A 75 7.81 16.36 6.51
N ALA A 76 9.01 15.89 6.84
CA ALA A 76 10.23 16.65 6.69
C ALA A 76 10.45 17.04 5.20
N PRO A 77 10.91 18.28 4.90
CA PRO A 77 11.08 18.74 3.52
C PRO A 77 12.04 17.90 2.67
N ASP A 78 12.99 17.22 3.31
CA ASP A 78 14.01 16.36 2.71
C ASP A 78 13.65 14.86 2.74
N ALA A 79 12.46 14.51 3.23
CA ALA A 79 12.01 13.12 3.29
C ALA A 79 11.97 12.49 1.89
N PRO A 80 12.44 11.24 1.72
CA PRO A 80 12.44 10.56 0.43
C PRO A 80 11.05 10.02 0.08
N ILE A 81 10.10 10.90 -0.24
CA ILE A 81 8.67 10.55 -0.41
C ILE A 81 8.43 9.47 -1.48
N HIS A 82 9.27 9.40 -2.51
CA HIS A 82 9.19 8.33 -3.50
C HIS A 82 9.50 6.95 -2.88
N ALA A 83 10.59 6.85 -2.13
CA ALA A 83 10.94 5.62 -1.41
C ALA A 83 9.89 5.25 -0.36
N MET A 84 9.31 6.23 0.33
CA MET A 84 8.20 6.02 1.26
C MET A 84 7.00 5.38 0.55
N VAL A 85 6.59 5.94 -0.59
CA VAL A 85 5.44 5.43 -1.35
C VAL A 85 5.72 4.01 -1.87
N ASP A 86 6.91 3.77 -2.41
CA ASP A 86 7.29 2.45 -2.93
C ASP A 86 7.30 1.39 -1.81
N PHE A 87 7.77 1.74 -0.62
CA PHE A 87 7.72 0.88 0.56
C PHE A 87 6.27 0.52 0.93
N TYR A 88 5.39 1.52 1.11
CA TYR A 88 4.01 1.24 1.53
C TYR A 88 3.19 0.49 0.46
N ILE A 89 3.40 0.77 -0.83
CA ILE A 89 2.80 0.00 -1.92
C ILE A 89 3.26 -1.46 -1.86
N THR A 90 4.56 -1.68 -1.65
CA THR A 90 5.13 -3.04 -1.53
C THR A 90 4.48 -3.79 -0.37
N VAL A 91 4.33 -3.16 0.80
CA VAL A 91 3.67 -3.77 1.95
C VAL A 91 2.21 -4.12 1.63
N ILE A 92 1.44 -3.20 1.02
CA ILE A 92 0.04 -3.46 0.65
C ILE A 92 -0.09 -4.64 -0.33
N ASN A 93 0.81 -4.73 -1.30
CA ASN A 93 0.85 -5.86 -2.23
C ASN A 93 1.17 -7.17 -1.49
N GLY A 94 2.12 -7.14 -0.54
CA GLY A 94 2.45 -8.28 0.31
C GLY A 94 1.29 -8.73 1.20
N LEU A 95 0.48 -7.79 1.73
CA LEU A 95 -0.75 -8.12 2.47
C LEU A 95 -1.75 -8.89 1.62
N THR A 96 -1.84 -8.55 0.33
CA THR A 96 -2.74 -9.25 -0.61
C THR A 96 -2.31 -10.70 -0.79
N ILE A 97 -0.99 -10.95 -0.95
CA ILE A 97 -0.44 -12.31 -1.06
C ILE A 97 -0.72 -13.09 0.22
N GLN A 98 -0.41 -12.54 1.40
CA GLN A 98 -0.64 -13.22 2.68
C GLN A 98 -2.11 -13.53 2.92
N ALA A 99 -3.02 -12.62 2.54
CA ALA A 99 -4.46 -12.87 2.64
C ALA A 99 -4.92 -14.00 1.71
N CYS A 100 -4.39 -14.07 0.49
CA CYS A 100 -4.63 -15.20 -0.43
C CYS A 100 -4.12 -16.53 0.13
N ASP A 101 -3.00 -16.51 0.85
CA ASP A 101 -2.43 -17.68 1.54
C ASP A 101 -3.17 -18.05 2.84
N GLY A 102 -4.26 -17.33 3.18
CA GLY A 102 -5.12 -17.63 4.33
C GLY A 102 -4.68 -16.96 5.64
N ALA A 103 -3.82 -15.93 5.61
CA ALA A 103 -3.53 -15.15 6.80
C ALA A 103 -4.80 -14.46 7.34
N ASN A 104 -5.04 -14.60 8.64
CA ASN A 104 -6.15 -13.94 9.31
C ASN A 104 -5.90 -12.44 9.49
N LEU A 105 -6.96 -11.70 9.85
CA LEU A 105 -6.91 -10.25 10.01
C LEU A 105 -5.88 -9.81 11.07
N ASP A 106 -5.73 -10.57 12.16
CA ASP A 106 -4.77 -10.25 13.22
C ASP A 106 -3.33 -10.28 12.70
N ARG A 107 -2.97 -11.30 11.92
CA ARG A 107 -1.65 -11.41 11.29
C ARG A 107 -1.40 -10.27 10.30
N LEU A 108 -2.39 -9.90 9.49
CA LEU A 108 -2.28 -8.76 8.57
C LEU A 108 -2.11 -7.44 9.33
N ASN A 109 -2.85 -7.26 10.43
CA ASN A 109 -2.74 -6.07 11.29
C ASN A 109 -1.36 -5.96 11.95
N GLN A 110 -0.71 -7.07 12.32
CA GLN A 110 0.66 -7.05 12.84
C GLN A 110 1.67 -6.56 11.78
N VAL A 111 1.51 -6.98 10.52
CA VAL A 111 2.35 -6.47 9.42
C VAL A 111 2.14 -4.96 9.23
N ILE A 112 0.88 -4.50 9.25
CA ILE A 112 0.55 -3.08 9.15
C ILE A 112 1.16 -2.28 10.29
N PHE A 113 1.01 -2.76 11.53
CA PHE A 113 1.57 -2.12 12.71
C PHE A 113 3.07 -1.89 12.55
N ASN A 114 3.83 -2.93 12.17
CA ASN A 114 5.27 -2.81 11.97
C ASN A 114 5.64 -1.84 10.83
N ALA A 115 4.87 -1.83 9.74
CA ALA A 115 5.08 -0.90 8.64
C ALA A 115 4.85 0.56 9.07
N ILE A 116 3.85 0.84 9.91
CA ILE A 116 3.60 2.20 10.44
C ILE A 116 4.69 2.61 11.45
N GLN A 117 5.23 1.66 12.22
CA GLN A 117 6.39 1.94 13.10
C GLN A 117 7.66 2.30 12.31
N ALA A 118 7.77 1.90 11.04
CA ALA A 118 8.88 2.31 10.17
C ALA A 118 8.77 3.78 9.69
N TRP A 119 7.63 4.46 9.90
CA TRP A 119 7.44 5.85 9.47
C TRP A 119 8.58 6.82 9.85
N PRO A 120 9.10 6.81 11.10
CA PRO A 120 10.17 7.73 11.49
C PRO A 120 11.50 7.49 10.77
N ILE A 121 11.72 6.32 10.16
CA ILE A 121 12.93 6.02 9.39
C ILE A 121 13.03 6.95 8.16
N PHE A 122 11.88 7.31 7.59
CA PHE A 122 11.82 8.19 6.42
C PHE A 122 11.65 9.67 6.78
N ASN A 123 11.03 9.93 7.94
CA ASN A 123 10.64 11.28 8.36
C ASN A 123 11.58 11.88 9.42
N GLY A 124 12.60 11.14 9.83
CA GLY A 124 13.66 11.58 10.71
C GLY A 124 14.94 11.79 9.90
N SER A 125 15.65 12.87 10.19
CA SER A 125 17.01 13.08 9.71
C SER A 125 17.89 11.94 10.22
N ILE A 126 18.02 10.87 9.44
CA ILE A 126 19.03 9.85 9.69
C ILE A 126 20.33 10.48 9.22
N ALA A 127 21.01 11.14 10.15
CA ALA A 127 22.44 11.35 10.07
C ALA A 127 23.08 9.97 9.90
N HIS A 128 23.47 9.65 8.67
CA HIS A 128 24.44 8.59 8.40
C HIS A 128 25.85 9.13 8.62
#